data_AF-A0A9E3PRV6-F1
#
_entry.id   AF-A0A9E3PRV6-F1
#
_cell.length_a   1.000
_cell.length_b   1.000
_cell.length_c   1.000
_cell.angle_alpha   90.00
_cell.angle_beta   90.00
_cell.angle_gamma   90.00
#
_symmetry.space_group_name_H-M   'P 1'
#
loop_
_entity.id
_entity.type
_entity.pdbx_description
1 polymer ?
#
loop_
_entity_poly.entity_id
_entity_poly.type
_entity_poly.pdbx_seq_one_letter_code
_entity_poly.pdbx_strand_id
1 'polypeptide(L)'
;MEIADLPSENDAAAVLKFAMSFNGYKHHGSFGACAEAATQRKRDTVEAVRNELFFMCRTARHQGNNGYLETYRELRPILLELLRRSADRQP
;
A
#
# COMPACT_ATOMS: atom_id res chain seq x y z
N MET A 1 0.89 -5.22 11.83
CA MET A 1 1.87 -4.53 10.96
C MET A 1 2.45 -3.41 11.77
N GLU A 2 3.76 -3.34 11.78
CA GLU A 2 4.54 -2.38 12.54
C GLU A 2 5.41 -1.55 11.59
N ILE A 3 6.01 -0.47 12.11
CA ILE A 3 6.91 0.39 11.33
C ILE A 3 8.10 -0.43 10.79
N ALA A 4 8.56 -1.42 11.54
CA ALA A 4 9.66 -2.32 11.15
C ALA A 4 9.31 -3.24 9.96
N ASP A 5 8.02 -3.45 9.67
CA ASP A 5 7.57 -4.24 8.51
C ASP A 5 7.64 -3.44 7.19
N LEU A 6 7.84 -2.10 7.24
CA LEU A 6 7.90 -1.28 6.04
C LEU A 6 9.26 -1.44 5.36
N PRO A 7 9.30 -1.92 4.10
CA PRO A 7 10.55 -2.08 3.37
C PRO A 7 11.24 -0.74 3.10
N SER A 8 12.53 -0.81 2.78
CA SER A 8 13.26 0.34 2.25
C SER A 8 12.72 0.71 0.87
N GLU A 9 12.55 2.00 0.60
CA GLU A 9 12.10 2.53 -0.69
C GLU A 9 13.09 2.30 -1.84
N ASN A 10 14.33 1.90 -1.52
CA ASN A 10 15.36 1.54 -2.49
C ASN A 10 15.39 0.04 -2.79
N ASP A 11 14.63 -0.78 -2.06
CA ASP A 11 14.57 -2.22 -2.26
C ASP A 11 13.30 -2.60 -3.04
N ALA A 12 13.41 -2.57 -4.37
CA ALA A 12 12.26 -2.79 -5.25
C ALA A 12 11.62 -4.17 -5.06
N ALA A 13 12.42 -5.20 -4.80
CA ALA A 13 11.93 -6.55 -4.56
C ALA A 13 11.14 -6.64 -3.24
N ALA A 14 11.65 -5.99 -2.19
CA ALA A 14 10.96 -5.92 -0.91
C ALA A 14 9.66 -5.10 -1.00
N VAL A 15 9.67 -3.98 -1.70
CA VAL A 15 8.47 -3.16 -1.96
C VAL A 15 7.42 -3.96 -2.74
N LEU A 16 7.84 -4.68 -3.79
CA LEU A 16 6.95 -5.53 -4.57
C LEU A 16 6.32 -6.63 -3.70
N LYS A 17 7.14 -7.33 -2.90
CA LYS A 17 6.68 -8.37 -1.98
C LYS A 17 5.69 -7.80 -0.96
N PHE A 18 6.00 -6.62 -0.41
CA PHE A 18 5.14 -5.93 0.54
C PHE A 18 3.79 -5.53 -0.10
N ALA A 19 3.80 -4.93 -1.29
CA ALA A 19 2.60 -4.55 -2.02
C ALA A 19 1.71 -5.77 -2.34
N MET A 20 2.33 -6.87 -2.81
CA MET A 20 1.63 -8.11 -3.15
C MET A 20 1.18 -8.93 -1.93
N SER A 21 1.70 -8.64 -0.73
CA SER A 21 1.27 -9.31 0.51
C SER A 21 -0.14 -8.91 0.95
N PHE A 22 -0.66 -7.78 0.45
CA PHE A 22 -2.02 -7.34 0.70
C PHE A 22 -2.93 -7.80 -0.44
N ASN A 23 -4.01 -8.50 -0.15
CA ASN A 23 -4.97 -8.91 -1.16
C ASN A 23 -6.17 -7.96 -1.19
N GLY A 24 -6.05 -6.87 -1.96
CA GLY A 24 -7.10 -5.85 -2.08
C GLY A 24 -8.44 -6.41 -2.59
N TYR A 25 -8.41 -7.47 -3.40
CA TYR A 25 -9.63 -8.14 -3.87
C TYR A 25 -10.37 -8.87 -2.77
N LYS A 26 -9.63 -9.54 -1.86
CA LYS A 26 -10.25 -10.17 -0.68
C LYS A 26 -10.80 -9.13 0.29
N HIS A 27 -10.13 -7.99 0.42
CA HIS A 27 -10.54 -6.94 1.35
C HIS A 27 -11.80 -6.18 0.86
N HIS A 28 -11.86 -5.82 -0.42
CA HIS A 28 -12.98 -5.07 -0.99
C HIS A 28 -14.03 -5.95 -1.70
N GLY A 29 -13.82 -7.27 -1.80
CA GLY A 29 -14.74 -8.24 -2.38
C GLY A 29 -14.78 -8.29 -3.91
N SER A 30 -14.26 -7.27 -4.61
CA SER A 30 -14.24 -7.25 -6.08
C SER A 30 -13.09 -6.41 -6.64
N PHE A 31 -12.79 -6.61 -7.93
CA PHE A 31 -11.85 -5.76 -8.67
C PHE A 31 -12.31 -4.30 -8.72
N GLY A 32 -13.59 -4.07 -9.04
CA GLY A 32 -14.17 -2.73 -9.15
C GLY A 32 -14.04 -1.94 -7.85
N ALA A 33 -14.47 -2.53 -6.73
CA ALA A 33 -14.39 -1.88 -5.42
C ALA A 33 -12.93 -1.62 -4.98
N CYS A 34 -12.01 -2.55 -5.28
CA CYS A 34 -10.58 -2.36 -5.03
C CYS A 34 -10.01 -1.19 -5.85
N ALA A 35 -10.34 -1.13 -7.15
CA ALA A 35 -9.90 -0.07 -8.05
C ALA A 35 -10.48 1.30 -7.65
N GLU A 36 -11.76 1.35 -7.30
CA GLU A 36 -12.42 2.57 -6.83
C GLU A 36 -11.79 3.07 -5.54
N ALA A 37 -11.58 2.19 -4.55
CA ALA A 37 -10.94 2.56 -3.29
C ALA A 37 -9.50 3.06 -3.49
N ALA A 38 -8.73 2.43 -4.38
CA ALA A 38 -7.38 2.87 -4.73
C ALA A 38 -7.39 4.25 -5.44
N THR A 39 -8.38 4.49 -6.31
CA THR A 39 -8.49 5.74 -7.08
C THR A 39 -8.98 6.90 -6.22
N GLN A 40 -9.80 6.64 -5.20
CA GLN A 40 -10.27 7.66 -4.27
C GLN A 40 -9.14 8.26 -3.41
N ARG A 41 -7.99 7.58 -3.27
CA ARG A 41 -6.83 8.03 -2.48
C ARG A 41 -7.21 8.49 -1.07
N LYS A 42 -8.18 7.81 -0.46
CA LYS A 42 -8.59 8.04 0.93
C LYS A 42 -7.58 7.38 1.86
N ARG A 43 -6.46 8.05 2.08
CA ARG A 43 -5.29 7.55 2.80
C ARG A 43 -5.42 7.71 4.33
N ASP A 44 -6.60 7.39 4.86
CA ASP A 44 -6.96 7.59 6.28
C ASP A 44 -6.67 6.35 7.14
N THR A 45 -6.59 5.17 6.53
CA THR A 45 -6.29 3.90 7.20
C THR A 45 -5.15 3.16 6.52
N VAL A 46 -4.44 2.32 7.29
CA VAL A 46 -3.34 1.50 6.77
C VAL A 46 -3.83 0.60 5.64
N GLU A 47 -5.03 0.04 5.76
CA GLU A 47 -5.65 -0.80 4.73
C GLU A 47 -5.91 -0.05 3.43
N ALA A 48 -6.42 1.18 3.50
CA ALA A 48 -6.68 1.99 2.31
C ALA A 48 -5.38 2.31 1.56
N VAL A 49 -4.32 2.67 2.29
CA VAL A 49 -3.00 2.94 1.71
C VAL A 49 -2.38 1.67 1.11
N ARG A 50 -2.53 0.52 1.78
CA ARG A 50 -2.08 -0.77 1.24
C ARG A 50 -2.87 -1.20 0.00
N ASN A 51 -4.16 -0.92 -0.06
CA ASN A 51 -4.98 -1.18 -1.23
C ASN A 51 -4.53 -0.34 -2.43
N GLU A 52 -4.26 0.96 -2.23
CA GLU A 52 -3.72 1.86 -3.26
C GLU A 52 -2.40 1.31 -3.81
N LEU A 53 -1.46 0.93 -2.93
CA LEU A 53 -0.19 0.35 -3.31
C LEU A 53 -0.34 -0.98 -4.06
N PHE A 54 -1.20 -1.88 -3.57
CA PHE A 54 -1.47 -3.17 -4.21
C PHE A 54 -1.99 -2.97 -5.65
N PHE A 55 -2.96 -2.08 -5.82
CA PHE A 55 -3.58 -1.82 -7.11
C PHE A 55 -2.60 -1.17 -8.10
N MET A 56 -1.84 -0.15 -7.67
CA MET A 56 -0.81 0.47 -8.50
C MET A 56 0.32 -0.51 -8.85
N CYS A 57 0.72 -1.36 -7.91
CA CYS A 57 1.69 -2.42 -8.13
C CYS A 57 1.23 -3.41 -9.22
N ARG A 58 -0.03 -3.85 -9.16
CA ARG A 58 -0.59 -4.70 -10.21
C ARG A 58 -0.61 -4.00 -11.56
N THR A 59 -1.07 -2.75 -11.61
CA THR A 59 -1.14 -1.97 -12.85
C THR A 59 0.24 -1.77 -13.48
N ALA A 60 1.22 -1.34 -12.69
CA ALA A 60 2.62 -1.18 -13.14
C ALA A 60 3.19 -2.49 -13.70
N ARG A 61 2.93 -3.60 -13.01
CA ARG A 61 3.38 -4.93 -13.42
C ARG A 61 2.70 -5.42 -14.71
N HIS A 62 1.42 -5.10 -14.92
CA HIS A 62 0.72 -5.36 -16.18
C HIS A 62 1.25 -4.49 -17.33
N GLN A 63 1.75 -3.29 -17.04
CA GLN A 63 2.36 -2.38 -18.01
C GLN A 63 3.86 -2.62 -18.23
N GLY A 64 4.49 -3.52 -17.46
CA GLY A 64 5.92 -3.80 -17.54
C GLY A 64 6.81 -2.67 -17.02
N ASN A 65 6.31 -1.82 -16.12
CA ASN A 65 7.07 -0.70 -15.55
C ASN A 65 7.19 -0.77 -14.01
N ASN A 66 8.00 0.14 -13.46
CA ASN A 66 8.27 0.23 -12.03
C ASN A 66 7.57 1.41 -11.34
N GLY A 67 6.43 1.89 -11.89
CA GLY A 67 5.71 3.05 -11.34
C GLY A 67 5.25 2.87 -9.88
N TYR A 68 5.14 1.61 -9.42
CA TYR A 68 4.83 1.27 -8.04
C TYR A 68 5.89 1.74 -7.03
N LEU A 69 7.14 1.98 -7.44
CA LEU A 69 8.19 2.50 -6.56
C LEU A 69 7.94 3.96 -6.22
N GLU A 70 7.55 4.77 -7.20
CA GLU A 70 7.18 6.17 -6.97
C GLU A 70 5.94 6.24 -6.09
N THR A 71 4.92 5.44 -6.39
CA THR A 71 3.75 5.32 -5.51
C THR A 71 4.15 4.93 -4.08
N TYR A 72 5.04 3.94 -3.92
CA TYR A 72 5.48 3.54 -2.58
C TYR A 72 6.19 4.67 -1.84
N ARG A 73 7.04 5.45 -2.51
CA ARG A 73 7.72 6.62 -1.91
C ARG A 73 6.73 7.66 -1.42
N GLU A 74 5.65 7.90 -2.17
CA GLU A 74 4.57 8.80 -1.75
C GLU A 74 3.77 8.25 -0.56
N LEU A 75 3.50 6.94 -0.55
CA LEU A 75 2.65 6.30 0.46
C LEU A 75 3.38 5.95 1.75
N ARG A 76 4.69 5.73 1.71
CA ARG A 76 5.53 5.36 2.85
C ARG A 76 5.44 6.33 4.04
N PRO A 77 5.58 7.66 3.88
CA PRO A 77 5.43 8.59 5.01
C PRO A 77 4.03 8.52 5.64
N ILE A 78 3.00 8.25 4.83
CA ILE A 78 1.62 8.14 5.32
C ILE A 78 1.42 6.85 6.11
N LEU A 79 1.95 5.72 5.62
CA LEU A 79 1.96 4.46 6.37
C LEU A 79 2.68 4.63 7.72
N LEU A 80 3.83 5.33 7.74
CA LEU A 80 4.56 5.61 8.96
C LEU A 80 3.71 6.40 9.96
N GLU A 81 3.05 7.47 9.53
CA GLU A 81 2.18 8.27 10.41
C GLU A 81 1.00 7.45 10.95
N LEU A 82 0.32 6.70 10.09
CA LEU A 82 -0.82 5.86 10.48
C LEU A 82 -0.43 4.78 11.49
N LEU A 83 0.72 4.13 11.30
CA LEU A 83 1.25 3.14 12.23
C LEU A 83 1.68 3.77 13.56
N ARG A 84 2.29 4.96 13.55
CA ARG A 84 2.61 5.70 14.78
C ARG A 84 1.34 6.05 15.58
N ARG A 85 0.32 6.58 14.90
CA ARG A 85 -0.98 6.91 15.54
C ARG A 85 -1.69 5.69 16.11
N SER A 86 -1.48 4.52 15.50
CA SER A 86 -2.04 3.26 15.99
C SER A 86 -1.28 2.73 17.21
N ALA A 87 0.04 2.91 17.26
CA ALA A 87 0.88 2.51 18.40
C ALA A 87 0.65 3.40 19.64
N ASP A 88 0.42 4.70 19.45
CA ASP A 88 0.13 5.66 20.55
C ASP A 88 -1.24 5.42 21.22
N ARG A 89 -2.16 4.71 20.55
CA ARG A 89 -3.49 4.37 21.06
C ARG A 89 -3.54 3.08 21.89
N GLN A 90 -2.43 2.37 22.09
CA GLN A 90 -2.38 1.21 23.00
C GLN A 90 -2.03 1.68 24.43
N PRO A 91 -2.93 1.53 25.42
CA PRO A 91 -2.66 1.87 26.82
C PRO A 91 -1.68 0.90 27.50
#